data_AF-A0A453PAW3-F1
#
_entry.id   AF-A0A453PAW3-F1
#
_cell.length_a   1.000
_cell.length_b   1.000
_cell.length_c   1.000
_cell.angle_alpha   90.00
_cell.angle_beta   90.00
_cell.angle_gamma   90.00
#
_symmetry.space_group_name_H-M   'P 1'
#
loop_
_entity.id
_entity.type
_entity.pdbx_description
1 polymer ?
#
loop_
_entity_poly.entity_id
_entity_poly.type
_entity_poly.pdbx_seq_one_letter_code
_entity_poly.pdbx_strand_id
1 'polypeptide(L)'
;KAINSMELNMDALKEIQTRFYNDFPAHEKEKLYKFATPSTMKPTKWSYPGGGLNQIPGECTISGDIRFNPCPEVLRFSLIALEMK
;
A
#
# COMPACT_ATOMS: atom_id res chain seq x y z
N LYS A 1 19.06 -22.27 -4.11
CA LYS A 1 17.75 -22.04 -3.44
C LYS A 1 17.06 -20.92 -4.19
N ALA A 2 15.85 -21.14 -4.70
CA ALA A 2 15.06 -20.07 -5.32
C ALA A 2 14.39 -19.23 -4.21
N ILE A 3 14.29 -17.92 -4.42
CA ILE A 3 13.54 -17.02 -3.53
C ILE A 3 12.07 -17.06 -3.97
N ASN A 4 11.16 -17.20 -3.01
CA ASN A 4 9.73 -17.12 -3.29
C ASN A 4 9.31 -15.65 -3.36
N SER A 5 9.10 -15.15 -4.57
CA SER A 5 8.71 -13.75 -4.79
C SER A 5 7.34 -13.41 -4.23
N MET A 6 6.46 -14.40 -4.02
CA MET A 6 5.16 -14.19 -3.38
C MET A 6 5.29 -13.93 -1.88
N GLU A 7 6.16 -14.69 -1.20
CA GLU A 7 6.44 -14.53 0.22
C GLU A 7 7.16 -13.21 0.49
N LEU A 8 8.18 -12.89 -0.32
CA LEU A 8 8.89 -11.61 -0.23
C LEU A 8 7.94 -10.41 -0.43
N ASN A 9 7.00 -10.53 -1.39
CA ASN A 9 6.02 -9.48 -1.62
C ASN A 9 5.01 -9.32 -0.47
N MET A 10 4.70 -10.37 0.29
CA MET A 10 3.86 -10.26 1.49
C MET A 10 4.53 -9.39 2.56
N ASP A 11 5.83 -9.63 2.80
CA ASP A 11 6.61 -8.83 3.76
C ASP A 11 6.76 -7.39 3.31
N ALA A 12 7.06 -7.17 2.03
CA ALA A 12 7.16 -5.83 1.46
C ALA A 12 5.83 -5.07 1.55
N LEU A 13 4.71 -5.72 1.23
CA LEU A 13 3.37 -5.12 1.32
C LEU A 13 3.01 -4.72 2.75
N LYS A 14 3.37 -5.55 3.74
CA LYS A 14 3.15 -5.25 5.15
C LYS A 14 3.92 -4.00 5.59
N GLU A 15 5.17 -3.87 5.18
CA GLU A 15 5.98 -2.68 5.47
C GLU A 15 5.41 -1.44 4.80
N ILE A 16 5.00 -1.53 3.53
CA ILE A 16 4.38 -0.43 2.78
C ILE A 16 3.08 0.02 3.45
N GLN A 17 2.20 -0.91 3.86
CA GLN A 17 0.97 -0.57 4.57
C GLN A 17 1.27 0.09 5.92
N THR A 18 2.25 -0.43 6.66
CA THR A 18 2.63 0.13 7.96
C THR A 18 3.10 1.58 7.82
N ARG A 19 3.95 1.87 6.83
CA ARG A 19 4.39 3.24 6.52
C ARG A 19 3.22 4.12 6.10
N PHE A 20 2.37 3.63 5.20
CA PHE A 20 1.19 4.39 4.76
C PHE A 20 0.31 4.81 5.93
N TYR A 21 0.00 3.91 6.87
CA TYR A 21 -0.85 4.25 8.01
C TYR A 21 -0.15 5.11 9.08
N ASN A 22 1.19 5.05 9.16
CA ASN A 22 1.97 5.95 10.01
C ASN A 22 2.07 7.36 9.43
N ASP A 23 2.23 7.48 8.12
CA ASP A 23 2.31 8.75 7.40
C ASP A 23 0.93 9.40 7.27
N PHE A 24 -0.13 8.58 7.15
CA PHE A 24 -1.51 9.00 6.97
C PHE A 24 -2.44 8.48 8.08
N PRO A 25 -2.22 8.90 9.35
CA PRO A 25 -3.08 8.49 10.45
C PRO A 25 -4.46 9.16 10.34
N ALA A 26 -5.47 8.53 10.93
CA ALA A 26 -6.79 9.13 11.06
C ALA A 26 -6.70 10.42 11.89
N HIS A 27 -7.19 11.53 11.33
CA HIS A 27 -7.15 12.83 12.01
C HIS A 27 -8.56 13.27 12.38
N GLU A 28 -8.75 13.81 13.58
CA GLU A 28 -10.04 14.35 14.03
C GLU A 28 -10.64 15.42 13.09
N LYS A 29 -9.81 16.17 12.36
CA LYS A 29 -10.25 17.17 11.37
C LYS A 29 -10.94 16.53 10.16
N GLU A 30 -10.72 15.25 9.88
CA GLU A 30 -11.47 14.53 8.84
C GLU A 30 -12.98 14.52 9.13
N LYS A 31 -13.38 14.51 10.42
CA LYS A 31 -14.78 14.62 10.84
C LYS A 31 -15.37 15.99 10.51
N LEU A 32 -14.57 17.07 10.62
CA LEU A 32 -14.99 18.43 10.28
C LEU A 32 -15.33 18.54 8.79
N TYR A 33 -14.51 17.92 7.94
CA TYR A 33 -14.73 17.87 6.49
C TYR A 33 -15.73 16.80 6.06
N LYS A 34 -16.38 16.10 7.01
CA LYS A 34 -17.36 15.04 6.78
C LYS A 34 -16.83 13.86 5.95
N PHE A 35 -15.53 13.56 6.03
CA PHE A 35 -15.01 12.32 5.47
C PHE A 35 -15.51 11.14 6.31
N ALA A 36 -16.12 10.14 5.65
CA ALA A 36 -16.73 8.99 6.33
C ALA A 36 -15.70 7.99 6.89
N THR A 37 -14.52 7.92 6.26
CA THR A 37 -13.44 7.00 6.60
C THR A 37 -12.09 7.67 6.38
N PRO A 38 -11.04 7.36 7.17
CA PRO A 38 -9.69 7.88 6.95
C PRO A 38 -9.06 7.34 5.65
N SER A 39 -7.88 7.83 5.29
CA SER A 39 -7.10 7.31 4.17
C SER A 39 -6.80 5.82 4.34
N THR A 40 -6.94 5.03 3.28
CA THR A 40 -6.77 3.56 3.32
C THR A 40 -6.04 3.03 2.10
N MET A 41 -5.24 1.98 2.29
CA MET A 41 -4.58 1.24 1.21
C MET A 41 -5.07 -0.21 1.25
N LYS A 42 -5.54 -0.73 0.11
CA LYS A 42 -5.99 -2.12 0.00
C LYS A 42 -5.34 -2.81 -1.21
N PRO A 43 -4.56 -3.89 -1.00
CA PRO A 43 -4.13 -4.76 -2.10
C PRO A 43 -5.35 -5.56 -2.59
N THR A 44 -5.69 -5.43 -3.86
CA THR A 44 -6.92 -6.02 -4.45
C THR A 44 -6.62 -7.13 -5.44
N LYS A 45 -5.43 -7.16 -6.05
CA LYS A 45 -5.07 -8.13 -7.07
C LYS A 45 -3.66 -8.66 -6.86
N TRP A 46 -3.51 -9.97 -7.03
CA TRP A 46 -2.24 -10.67 -7.02
C TRP A 46 -2.11 -11.39 -8.36
N SER A 47 -0.96 -11.25 -8.99
CA SER A 47 -0.65 -11.90 -10.25
C SER A 47 0.75 -12.48 -10.16
N TYR A 48 0.94 -13.66 -10.72
CA TYR A 48 2.25 -14.22 -10.98
C TYR A 48 2.17 -14.95 -12.33
N PRO A 49 3.27 -15.04 -13.07
CA PRO A 49 3.29 -15.76 -14.33
C PRO A 49 3.11 -17.22 -13.98
N GLY A 50 2.08 -17.83 -14.56
CA GLY A 50 1.66 -19.18 -14.21
C GLY A 50 2.83 -20.18 -14.17
N GLY A 51 2.68 -21.16 -13.30
CA GLY A 51 3.57 -22.29 -13.12
C GLY A 51 2.78 -23.43 -12.46
N GLY A 52 3.36 -24.63 -12.42
CA GLY A 52 2.74 -25.71 -11.65
C GLY A 52 2.67 -25.35 -10.16
N LEU A 53 1.66 -25.87 -9.44
CA LEU A 53 1.48 -25.64 -8.00
C LEU A 53 2.75 -25.95 -7.17
N ASN A 54 3.60 -26.83 -7.68
CA ASN A 54 4.84 -27.29 -7.05
C ASN A 54 6.08 -26.42 -7.41
N GLN A 55 5.90 -25.31 -8.14
CA GLN A 55 6.99 -24.42 -8.54
C GLN A 55 6.96 -23.14 -7.71
N ILE A 56 8.14 -22.69 -7.30
CA ILE A 56 8.29 -21.42 -6.57
C ILE A 56 8.23 -20.27 -7.60
N PRO A 57 7.33 -19.29 -7.44
CA PRO A 57 7.22 -18.19 -8.37
C PRO A 57 8.45 -17.29 -8.28
N GLY A 58 9.10 -17.06 -9.42
CA GLY A 58 10.26 -16.16 -9.54
C GLY A 58 9.88 -14.68 -9.59
N GLU A 59 8.64 -14.36 -9.96
CA GLU A 59 8.11 -13.00 -9.94
C GLU A 59 6.64 -12.98 -9.50
N CYS A 60 6.24 -11.89 -8.87
CA CYS A 60 4.87 -11.65 -8.43
C CYS A 60 4.58 -10.15 -8.49
N THR A 61 3.39 -9.81 -8.95
CA THR A 61 2.87 -8.45 -9.05
C THR A 61 1.66 -8.32 -8.14
N ILE A 62 1.73 -7.38 -7.20
CA ILE A 62 0.58 -6.97 -6.38
C ILE A 62 0.05 -5.65 -6.93
N SER A 63 -1.25 -5.55 -7.10
CA SER A 63 -1.94 -4.30 -7.42
C SER A 63 -2.99 -4.01 -6.35
N GLY A 64 -3.18 -2.74 -6.06
CA GLY A 64 -4.08 -2.30 -5.01
C GLY A 64 -4.58 -0.89 -5.25
N ASP A 65 -5.57 -0.52 -4.45
CA ASP A 65 -6.23 0.77 -4.49
C ASP A 65 -5.82 1.56 -3.24
N ILE A 66 -5.51 2.85 -3.45
CA ILE A 66 -5.27 3.79 -2.36
C ILE A 66 -6.42 4.81 -2.39
N ARG A 67 -7.16 4.88 -1.28
CA ARG A 67 -8.13 5.95 -1.04
C ARG A 67 -7.44 7.00 -0.20
N PHE A 68 -7.22 8.16 -0.79
CA PHE A 68 -6.54 9.27 -0.15
C PHE A 68 -7.54 10.39 0.18
N ASN A 69 -7.54 10.84 1.43
CA ASN A 69 -8.31 11.99 1.86
C ASN A 69 -7.42 13.24 1.88
N PRO A 70 -7.71 14.28 1.08
CA PRO A 70 -6.92 15.50 1.07
C PRO A 70 -7.23 16.35 2.31
N CYS A 71 -6.50 16.13 3.40
CA CYS A 71 -6.49 17.05 4.54
C CYS A 71 -5.29 18.01 4.39
N PRO A 72 -5.43 19.34 4.64
CA PRO A 72 -4.35 20.32 4.42
C PRO A 72 -3.02 20.03 5.13
N GLU A 73 -3.05 19.44 6.34
CA GLU A 73 -1.84 19.01 7.06
C GLU A 73 -1.19 17.78 6.42
N VAL A 74 -2.00 16.91 5.84
CA VAL A 74 -1.57 15.65 5.22
C VAL A 74 -0.97 15.89 3.83
N LEU A 75 -1.45 16.90 3.10
CA LEU A 75 -0.93 17.31 1.79
C LEU A 75 0.54 17.79 1.83
N ARG A 76 1.01 18.31 2.99
CA ARG A 76 2.42 18.69 3.17
C ARG A 76 3.37 17.49 3.14
N PHE A 77 2.91 16.31 3.57
CA PHE A 77 3.70 15.08 3.52
C PHE A 77 3.63 14.40 2.14
N SER A 78 2.51 14.50 1.42
CA SER A 78 2.40 13.89 0.08
C SER A 78 3.32 14.53 -0.97
N LEU A 79 3.67 15.81 -0.83
CA LEU A 79 4.64 16.48 -1.72
C LEU A 79 6.05 15.88 -1.57
N ILE A 80 6.47 15.57 -0.34
CA ILE A 80 7.78 14.97 -0.05
C ILE A 80 7.84 13.51 -0.55
N ALA A 81 6.75 12.75 -0.42
CA ALA A 81 6.71 11.36 -0.88
C ALA A 81 6.66 11.23 -2.42
N LEU A 82 6.06 12.19 -3.13
CA LEU A 82 6.07 12.25 -4.61
C LEU A 82 7.43 12.68 -5.18
N GLU A 83 8.25 13.38 -4.40
CA GLU A 83 9.63 13.76 -4.75
C GLU A 83 10.65 12.63 -4.57
N MET A 84 10.28 11.49 -3.98
CA MET A 84 11.11 10.28 -3.94
C MET A 84 11.01 9.45 -5.23
N LYS A 85 10.99 10.12 -6.39
CA LYS A 85 11.18 9.51 -7.71
C LYS A 85 12.62 9.71 -8.20
#